data_AF-A0A9W8L4Y2-F1
#
_entry.id   AF-A0A9W8L4Y2-F1
#
_cell.length_a   1.000
_cell.length_b   1.000
_cell.length_c   1.000
_cell.angle_alpha   90.00
_cell.angle_beta   90.00
_cell.angle_gamma   90.00
#
_symmetry.space_group_name_H-M   'P 1'
#
loop_
_entity.id
_entity.type
_entity.pdbx_description
1 polymer ?
#
loop_
_entity_poly.entity_id
_entity_poly.type
_entity_poly.pdbx_seq_one_letter_code
_entity_poly.pdbx_strand_id
1 'polypeptide(L)'
;FALPATYAQRTHSPLFAATAVFNSYEQNRARQMVNRPNTYLTLLHSILHYGGIGTFNTLAEIIRGLVASGQLCSDIQLLYLCATVGPILYRLKDHEPLYVQILGDLVSAMAQVCPHIEALDINTSTDAVEQVMDFFCFVKDQFDPGRPAWRSIAPHISALPSLLRYQLQSIVDQ
;
A
#
# COMPACT_ATOMS: atom_id res chain seq x y z
N PHE A 1 31.85 -1.14 43.84
CA PHE A 1 30.76 -1.74 43.05
C PHE A 1 30.20 -0.67 42.13
N ALA A 2 30.71 -0.59 40.90
CA ALA A 2 30.25 0.38 39.90
C ALA A 2 29.84 -0.40 38.65
N LEU A 3 28.54 -0.37 38.32
CA LEU A 3 28.02 -0.84 37.04
C LEU A 3 28.32 0.24 35.99
N PRO A 4 28.86 -0.09 34.81
CA PRO A 4 29.06 0.89 33.77
C PRO A 4 27.71 1.24 33.13
N ALA A 5 27.37 2.52 33.19
CA ALA A 5 26.32 3.14 32.40
C ALA A 5 26.65 3.01 30.91
N THR A 6 26.05 2.00 30.26
CA THR A 6 25.94 1.95 28.79
C THR A 6 24.48 1.68 28.43
N TYR A 7 23.60 2.55 28.90
CA TYR A 7 22.41 2.89 28.14
C TYR A 7 22.89 3.76 26.98
N ALA A 8 23.41 3.12 25.93
CA ALA A 8 23.69 3.81 24.68
C ALA A 8 22.34 4.33 24.17
N GLN A 9 22.16 5.65 24.29
CA GLN A 9 21.13 6.40 23.61
C GLN A 9 21.14 5.93 22.16
N ARG A 10 20.05 5.27 21.73
CA ARG A 10 19.76 5.11 20.31
C ARG A 10 19.73 6.51 19.74
N THR A 11 20.79 6.88 19.04
CA THR A 11 20.82 8.02 18.17
C THR A 11 19.78 7.75 17.10
N HIS A 12 18.56 8.23 17.32
CA HIS A 12 17.61 8.43 16.24
C HIS A 12 18.33 9.28 15.20
N SER A 13 18.66 8.67 14.07
CA SER A 13 19.20 9.37 12.92
C SER A 13 18.24 10.51 12.57
N PRO A 14 18.70 11.77 12.44
CA PRO A 14 17.84 12.90 12.10
C PRO A 14 17.38 12.87 10.63
N LEU A 15 17.62 11.77 9.91
CA LEU A 15 17.11 11.53 8.56
C LEU A 15 15.68 10.96 8.60
N PHE A 16 14.78 11.64 9.30
CA PHE A 16 13.35 11.40 9.16
C PHE A 16 12.90 12.07 7.86
N ALA A 17 12.58 11.29 6.83
CA ALA A 17 11.80 11.79 5.71
C ALA A 17 10.98 10.62 5.15
N ALA A 18 9.74 10.55 5.62
CA ALA A 18 8.67 9.80 4.97
C ALA A 18 8.87 9.86 3.45
N THR A 19 8.91 8.69 2.85
CA THR A 19 9.04 8.37 1.43
C THR A 19 8.74 9.52 0.47
N ALA A 20 9.72 9.84 -0.38
CA ALA A 20 9.79 10.99 -1.30
C ALA A 20 8.61 11.15 -2.32
N VAL A 21 7.59 10.31 -2.27
CA VAL A 21 6.42 10.36 -3.17
C VAL A 21 5.28 11.21 -2.63
N PHE A 22 5.05 11.24 -1.31
CA PHE A 22 3.93 11.97 -0.69
C PHE A 22 4.38 13.08 0.26
N ASN A 23 5.43 13.80 -0.10
CA ASN A 23 5.80 15.00 0.65
C ASN A 23 4.70 16.06 0.56
N SER A 24 4.54 16.86 1.62
CA SER A 24 3.67 18.04 1.54
C SER A 24 4.16 19.01 0.47
N TYR A 25 3.24 19.78 -0.10
CA TYR A 25 3.59 20.82 -1.07
C TYR A 25 4.68 21.77 -0.53
N GLU A 26 4.61 22.12 0.75
CA GLU A 26 5.57 22.99 1.41
C GLU A 26 6.98 22.37 1.46
N GLN A 27 7.07 21.07 1.75
CA GLN A 27 8.34 20.34 1.75
C GLN A 27 8.91 20.21 0.33
N ASN A 28 8.07 19.91 -0.66
CA ASN A 28 8.50 19.83 -2.05
C ASN A 28 9.00 21.18 -2.58
N ARG A 29 8.30 22.26 -2.23
CA ARG A 29 8.72 23.64 -2.56
C ARG A 29 10.04 24.00 -1.88
N ALA A 30 10.17 23.73 -0.57
CA ALA A 30 11.37 24.06 0.21
C ALA A 30 12.61 23.29 -0.26
N ARG A 31 12.43 22.05 -0.73
CA ARG A 31 13.52 21.17 -1.18
C ARG A 31 13.73 21.17 -2.70
N GLN A 32 13.02 22.03 -3.44
CA GLN A 32 13.01 22.05 -4.93
C GLN A 32 12.75 20.66 -5.55
N MET A 33 11.97 19.82 -4.87
CA MET A 33 11.69 18.46 -5.31
C MET A 33 10.59 18.44 -6.37
N VAL A 34 10.67 17.47 -7.28
CA VAL A 34 9.71 17.29 -8.36
C VAL A 34 8.38 16.78 -7.79
N ASN A 35 7.35 17.64 -7.76
CA ASN A 35 6.01 17.32 -7.23
C ASN A 35 5.12 16.51 -8.20
N ARG A 36 5.67 15.97 -9.28
CA ARG A 36 4.90 15.32 -10.36
C ARG A 36 4.03 14.15 -9.85
N PRO A 37 4.52 13.21 -9.02
CA PRO A 37 3.69 12.11 -8.53
C PRO A 37 2.43 12.59 -7.80
N ASN A 38 2.56 13.58 -6.91
CA ASN A 38 1.43 14.19 -6.20
C ASN A 38 0.46 14.92 -7.14
N THR A 39 0.97 15.63 -8.16
CA THR A 39 0.12 16.29 -9.15
C THR A 39 -0.68 15.27 -9.95
N TYR A 40 -0.05 14.20 -10.44
CA TYR A 40 -0.75 13.13 -11.13
C TYR A 40 -1.76 12.43 -10.24
N LEU A 41 -1.42 12.19 -8.98
CA LEU A 41 -2.34 11.56 -8.03
C LEU A 41 -3.57 12.44 -7.80
N THR A 42 -3.37 13.74 -7.62
CA THR A 42 -4.44 14.72 -7.46
C THR A 42 -5.34 14.74 -8.70
N LEU A 43 -4.75 14.69 -9.90
CA LEU A 43 -5.50 14.60 -11.16
C LEU A 43 -6.30 13.29 -11.24
N LEU A 44 -5.68 12.15 -10.93
CA LEU A 44 -6.33 10.84 -10.92
C LEU A 44 -7.49 10.83 -9.91
N HIS A 45 -7.29 11.34 -8.69
CA HIS A 45 -8.36 11.49 -7.71
C HIS A 45 -9.47 12.39 -8.20
N SER A 46 -9.15 13.47 -8.94
CA SER A 46 -10.18 14.33 -9.54
C SER A 46 -10.99 13.58 -10.60
N ILE A 47 -10.32 12.83 -11.49
CA ILE A 47 -10.98 11.97 -12.49
C ILE A 47 -11.87 10.92 -11.82
N LEU A 48 -11.35 10.25 -10.78
CA LEU A 48 -12.07 9.24 -10.04
C LEU A 48 -13.24 9.83 -9.24
N HIS A 49 -13.09 11.02 -8.68
CA HIS A 49 -14.12 11.72 -7.92
C HIS A 49 -15.34 12.03 -8.80
N TYR A 50 -15.13 12.58 -9.99
CA TYR A 50 -16.21 12.87 -10.94
C TYR A 50 -16.59 11.67 -11.83
N GLY A 51 -15.79 10.60 -11.80
CA GLY A 51 -16.04 9.35 -12.52
C GLY A 51 -17.16 8.51 -11.92
N GLY A 52 -17.77 7.68 -12.75
CA GLY A 52 -18.75 6.67 -12.36
C GLY A 52 -18.14 5.26 -12.32
N ILE A 53 -19.00 4.25 -12.19
CA ILE A 53 -18.56 2.84 -12.11
C ILE A 53 -17.72 2.40 -13.31
N GLY A 54 -17.99 2.93 -14.51
CA GLY A 54 -17.19 2.67 -15.71
C GLY A 54 -15.72 3.08 -15.53
N THR A 55 -15.47 4.23 -14.91
CA THR A 55 -14.11 4.70 -14.60
C THR A 55 -13.39 3.76 -13.64
N PHE A 56 -14.12 3.20 -12.66
CA PHE A 56 -13.55 2.26 -11.70
C PHE A 56 -13.24 0.90 -12.31
N ASN A 57 -14.08 0.42 -13.25
CA ASN A 57 -13.77 -0.77 -14.03
C ASN A 57 -12.50 -0.58 -14.86
N THR A 58 -12.36 0.57 -15.53
CA THR A 58 -11.13 0.90 -16.27
C THR A 58 -9.91 0.94 -15.34
N LEU A 59 -10.03 1.54 -14.15
CA LEU A 59 -8.95 1.52 -13.16
C LEU A 59 -8.58 0.08 -12.75
N ALA A 60 -9.58 -0.76 -12.47
CA ALA A 60 -9.33 -2.14 -12.08
C ALA A 60 -8.68 -2.97 -13.20
N GLU A 61 -9.07 -2.74 -14.45
CA GLU A 61 -8.40 -3.35 -15.62
C GLU A 61 -6.95 -2.89 -15.76
N ILE A 62 -6.66 -1.61 -15.54
CA ILE A 62 -5.30 -1.07 -15.55
C ILE A 62 -4.45 -1.73 -14.44
N ILE A 63 -4.97 -1.79 -13.21
CA ILE A 63 -4.26 -2.41 -12.08
C ILE A 63 -3.97 -3.88 -12.40
N ARG A 64 -4.97 -4.63 -12.85
CA ARG A 64 -4.80 -6.04 -13.27
C ARG A 64 -3.74 -6.18 -14.36
N GLY A 65 -3.74 -5.30 -15.36
CA GLY A 65 -2.74 -5.29 -16.43
C GLY A 65 -1.32 -5.05 -15.92
N LEU A 66 -1.15 -4.10 -15.00
CA LEU A 66 0.14 -3.82 -14.36
C LEU A 66 0.66 -5.04 -13.59
N VAL A 67 -0.21 -5.71 -12.82
CA VAL A 67 0.11 -6.94 -12.11
C VAL A 67 0.45 -8.07 -13.08
N ALA A 68 -0.36 -8.32 -14.10
CA ALA A 68 -0.13 -9.39 -15.06
C ALA A 68 1.17 -9.21 -15.86
N SER A 69 1.55 -7.97 -16.13
CA SER A 69 2.78 -7.64 -16.85
C SER A 69 4.06 -7.74 -16.02
N GLY A 70 3.96 -7.80 -14.68
CA GLY A 70 5.11 -7.77 -13.78
C GLY A 70 5.89 -6.45 -13.81
N GLN A 71 5.26 -5.36 -14.26
CA GLN A 71 5.90 -4.03 -14.38
C GLN A 71 6.01 -3.28 -13.04
N LEU A 72 5.39 -3.80 -11.98
CA LEU A 72 5.52 -3.26 -10.63
C LEU A 72 6.81 -3.79 -10.01
N CYS A 73 7.81 -2.92 -9.92
CA CYS A 73 9.17 -3.25 -9.49
C CYS A 73 9.53 -2.66 -8.13
N SER A 74 8.70 -1.76 -7.56
CA SER A 74 8.97 -1.18 -6.25
C SER A 74 7.73 -1.03 -5.36
N ASP A 75 7.98 -1.07 -4.06
CA ASP A 75 7.05 -0.79 -2.97
C ASP A 75 6.44 0.61 -3.05
N ILE A 76 7.19 1.58 -3.55
CA ILE A 76 6.71 2.93 -3.84
C ILE A 76 5.61 2.92 -4.89
N GLN A 77 5.75 2.13 -5.95
CA GLN A 77 4.72 2.03 -6.99
C GLN A 77 3.46 1.38 -6.43
N LEU A 78 3.61 0.35 -5.59
CA LEU A 78 2.49 -0.27 -4.89
C LEU A 78 1.78 0.72 -3.95
N LEU A 79 2.54 1.47 -3.15
CA LEU A 79 1.99 2.51 -2.29
C LEU A 79 1.24 3.58 -3.11
N TYR A 80 1.75 3.94 -4.28
CA TYR A 80 1.08 4.86 -5.20
C TYR A 80 -0.26 4.31 -5.72
N LEU A 81 -0.34 3.01 -6.02
CA LEU A 81 -1.60 2.36 -6.37
C LEU A 81 -2.58 2.35 -5.19
N CYS A 82 -2.12 2.01 -3.98
CA CYS A 82 -2.94 2.07 -2.76
C CYS A 82 -3.49 3.49 -2.53
N ALA A 83 -2.65 4.52 -2.66
CA ALA A 83 -3.08 5.91 -2.53
C ALA A 83 -4.07 6.33 -3.63
N THR A 84 -3.93 5.81 -4.85
CA THR A 84 -4.87 6.05 -5.96
C THR A 84 -6.24 5.45 -5.65
N VAL A 85 -6.26 4.22 -5.14
CA VAL A 85 -7.48 3.44 -4.87
C VAL A 85 -8.19 3.87 -3.58
N GLY A 86 -7.44 4.24 -2.53
CA GLY A 86 -8.00 4.48 -1.19
C GLY A 86 -9.24 5.38 -1.17
N PRO A 87 -9.23 6.56 -1.81
CA PRO A 87 -10.37 7.46 -1.83
C PRO A 87 -11.61 6.93 -2.55
N ILE A 88 -11.52 5.88 -3.37
CA ILE A 88 -12.70 5.32 -4.07
C ILE A 88 -13.31 4.12 -3.36
N LEU A 89 -12.64 3.52 -2.39
CA LEU A 89 -13.10 2.27 -1.76
C LEU A 89 -14.49 2.40 -1.12
N TYR A 90 -14.79 3.52 -0.48
CA TYR A 90 -16.12 3.77 0.10
C TYR A 90 -17.24 3.78 -0.96
N ARG A 91 -16.91 4.11 -2.21
CA ARG A 91 -17.84 4.15 -3.35
C ARG A 91 -18.03 2.78 -3.99
N LEU A 92 -17.20 1.81 -3.64
CA LEU A 92 -17.28 0.43 -4.12
C LEU A 92 -18.06 -0.48 -3.17
N LYS A 93 -18.60 0.05 -2.06
CA LYS A 93 -19.33 -0.71 -1.06
C LYS A 93 -20.49 -1.54 -1.65
N ASP A 94 -21.21 -0.97 -2.63
CA ASP A 94 -22.33 -1.63 -3.30
C ASP A 94 -21.89 -2.42 -4.56
N HIS A 95 -20.58 -2.48 -4.82
CA HIS A 95 -19.96 -3.12 -5.99
C HIS A 95 -18.92 -4.16 -5.54
N GLU A 96 -19.34 -5.08 -4.68
CA GLU A 96 -18.47 -6.09 -4.04
C GLU A 96 -17.53 -6.82 -5.02
N PRO A 97 -17.96 -7.31 -6.21
CA PRO A 97 -17.05 -8.00 -7.12
C PRO A 97 -15.88 -7.13 -7.58
N LEU A 98 -16.13 -5.84 -7.81
CA LEU A 98 -15.10 -4.90 -8.24
C LEU A 98 -14.16 -4.53 -7.09
N TYR A 99 -14.71 -4.36 -5.88
CA TYR A 99 -13.93 -4.16 -4.66
C TYR A 99 -12.98 -5.33 -4.39
N VAL A 100 -13.51 -6.57 -4.41
CA VAL A 100 -12.73 -7.80 -4.22
C VAL A 100 -11.64 -7.93 -5.28
N GLN A 101 -11.96 -7.65 -6.56
CA GLN A 101 -10.99 -7.66 -7.63
C GLN A 101 -9.84 -6.69 -7.35
N ILE A 102 -10.14 -5.42 -7.08
CA ILE A 102 -9.11 -4.40 -6.86
C ILE A 102 -8.21 -4.77 -5.67
N LEU A 103 -8.79 -5.22 -4.56
CA LEU A 103 -8.00 -5.65 -3.41
C LEU A 103 -7.15 -6.89 -3.70
N GLY A 104 -7.71 -7.89 -4.38
CA GLY A 104 -6.98 -9.09 -4.78
C GLY A 104 -5.80 -8.76 -5.70
N ASP A 105 -6.00 -7.84 -6.65
CA ASP A 105 -4.94 -7.38 -7.55
C ASP A 105 -3.86 -6.60 -6.77
N LEU A 106 -4.22 -5.76 -5.80
CA LEU A 106 -3.25 -5.06 -4.94
C LEU A 106 -2.43 -6.02 -4.05
N VAL A 107 -3.06 -7.05 -3.48
CA VAL A 107 -2.34 -8.09 -2.71
C VAL A 107 -1.42 -8.89 -3.63
N SER A 108 -1.86 -9.18 -4.85
CA SER A 108 -1.03 -9.86 -5.86
C SER A 108 0.18 -9.01 -6.27
N ALA A 109 -0.02 -7.69 -6.44
CA ALA A 109 1.06 -6.74 -6.67
C ALA A 109 2.09 -6.77 -5.52
N MET A 110 1.62 -6.83 -4.27
CA MET A 110 2.49 -6.97 -3.10
C MET A 110 3.36 -8.23 -3.19
N ALA A 111 2.76 -9.37 -3.55
CA ALA A 111 3.50 -10.62 -3.74
C ALA A 111 4.59 -10.53 -4.82
N GLN A 112 4.40 -9.70 -5.84
CA GLN A 112 5.40 -9.48 -6.90
C GLN A 112 6.51 -8.51 -6.49
N VAL A 113 6.16 -7.45 -5.78
CA VAL A 113 7.12 -6.41 -5.38
C VAL A 113 8.02 -6.89 -4.26
N CYS A 114 7.48 -7.61 -3.27
CA CYS A 114 8.20 -8.00 -2.06
C CYS A 114 9.46 -8.86 -2.28
N PRO A 115 9.52 -9.82 -3.22
CA PRO A 115 10.74 -10.55 -3.55
C PRO A 115 11.88 -9.68 -4.11
N HIS A 116 11.58 -8.51 -4.67
CA HIS A 116 12.56 -7.56 -5.21
C HIS A 116 13.10 -6.58 -4.16
N ILE A 117 12.52 -6.58 -2.96
CA ILE A 117 13.03 -5.83 -1.82
C ILE A 117 14.13 -6.68 -1.19
N GLU A 118 15.36 -6.21 -1.30
CA GLU A 118 16.63 -6.97 -1.30
C GLU A 118 16.83 -7.95 -0.13
N ALA A 119 16.11 -7.80 0.98
CA ALA A 119 15.81 -8.85 1.94
C ALA A 119 14.69 -8.32 2.83
N LEU A 120 13.49 -8.92 2.84
CA LEU A 120 12.52 -8.64 3.90
C LEU A 120 12.93 -9.40 5.17
N ASP A 121 14.05 -9.01 5.78
CA ASP A 121 14.36 -9.33 7.18
C ASP A 121 13.56 -8.42 8.13
N ILE A 122 13.41 -8.83 9.40
CA ILE A 122 12.60 -8.15 10.43
C ILE A 122 13.04 -6.69 10.71
N ASN A 123 14.21 -6.28 10.20
CA ASN A 123 14.85 -4.97 10.31
C ASN A 123 15.02 -4.25 8.96
N THR A 124 14.56 -4.84 7.86
CA THR A 124 14.71 -4.35 6.46
C THR A 124 13.36 -4.21 5.77
N SER A 125 12.34 -3.90 6.57
CA SER A 125 11.09 -3.31 6.10
C SER A 125 11.36 -1.91 5.56
N THR A 126 10.68 -1.52 4.48
CA THR A 126 10.72 -0.13 3.99
C THR A 126 9.49 0.62 4.49
N ASP A 127 9.62 1.92 4.73
CA ASP A 127 8.49 2.80 5.12
C ASP A 127 7.29 2.68 4.16
N ALA A 128 7.53 2.35 2.89
CA ALA A 128 6.48 2.19 1.89
C ALA A 128 5.68 0.90 2.08
N VAL A 129 6.35 -0.22 2.34
CA VAL A 129 5.69 -1.50 2.61
C VAL A 129 4.88 -1.41 3.90
N GLU A 130 5.41 -0.75 4.94
CA GLU A 130 4.66 -0.54 6.19
C GLU A 130 3.37 0.24 5.95
N GLN A 131 3.43 1.33 5.18
CA GLN A 131 2.23 2.10 4.83
C GLN A 131 1.24 1.31 3.97
N VAL A 132 1.73 0.44 3.07
CA VAL A 132 0.86 -0.48 2.31
C VAL A 132 0.17 -1.48 3.25
N MET A 133 0.88 -1.99 4.25
CA MET A 133 0.31 -2.88 5.25
C MET A 133 -0.73 -2.18 6.12
N ASP A 134 -0.43 -0.97 6.60
CA ASP A 134 -1.36 -0.13 7.35
C ASP A 134 -2.62 0.18 6.53
N PHE A 135 -2.45 0.45 5.23
CA PHE A 135 -3.56 0.62 4.30
C PHE A 135 -4.46 -0.62 4.28
N PHE A 136 -3.91 -1.83 4.13
CA PHE A 136 -4.71 -3.06 4.12
C PHE A 136 -5.44 -3.29 5.45
N CYS A 137 -4.76 -3.06 6.59
CA CYS A 137 -5.37 -3.11 7.91
C CYS A 137 -6.54 -2.12 8.06
N PHE A 138 -6.34 -0.87 7.62
CA PHE A 138 -7.36 0.16 7.65
C PHE A 138 -8.56 -0.21 6.79
N VAL A 139 -8.32 -0.69 5.56
CA VAL A 139 -9.38 -1.03 4.61
C VAL A 139 -10.27 -2.15 5.14
N LYS A 140 -9.65 -3.17 5.74
CA LYS A 140 -10.36 -4.25 6.44
C LYS A 140 -11.32 -3.72 7.50
N ASP A 141 -10.83 -2.88 8.40
CA ASP A 141 -11.62 -2.44 9.54
C ASP A 141 -12.72 -1.45 9.16
N GLN A 142 -12.50 -0.63 8.13
CA GLN A 142 -13.41 0.44 7.76
C GLN A 142 -14.41 0.07 6.66
N PHE A 143 -14.00 -0.73 5.68
CA PHE A 143 -14.81 -0.98 4.48
C PHE A 143 -15.36 -2.40 4.37
N ASP A 144 -14.80 -3.37 5.10
CA ASP A 144 -15.27 -4.75 5.06
C ASP A 144 -15.46 -5.37 6.45
N PRO A 145 -16.30 -4.77 7.32
CA PRO A 145 -16.58 -5.30 8.65
C PRO A 145 -17.23 -6.70 8.51
N GLY A 146 -16.57 -7.72 9.06
CA GLY A 146 -16.99 -9.13 8.92
C GLY A 146 -16.23 -9.91 7.84
N ARG A 147 -15.39 -9.23 7.05
CA ARG A 147 -14.31 -9.79 6.21
C ARG A 147 -14.71 -10.70 5.03
N PRO A 148 -15.91 -10.60 4.40
CA PRO A 148 -16.24 -11.44 3.25
C PRO A 148 -15.27 -11.26 2.08
N ALA A 149 -14.88 -10.03 1.74
CA ALA A 149 -13.95 -9.78 0.65
C ALA A 149 -12.55 -10.32 0.99
N TRP A 150 -12.11 -10.13 2.23
CA TRP A 150 -10.82 -10.63 2.72
C TRP A 150 -10.71 -12.16 2.68
N ARG A 151 -11.81 -12.87 2.95
CA ARG A 151 -11.87 -14.33 2.78
C ARG A 151 -11.78 -14.73 1.31
N SER A 152 -12.43 -13.99 0.41
CA SER A 152 -12.34 -14.23 -1.04
C SER A 152 -10.92 -14.02 -1.58
N ILE A 153 -10.14 -13.10 -1.01
CA ILE A 153 -8.75 -12.83 -1.42
C ILE A 153 -7.69 -13.64 -0.67
N ALA A 154 -8.09 -14.50 0.28
CA ALA A 154 -7.17 -15.37 1.02
C ALA A 154 -6.22 -16.21 0.13
N PRO A 155 -6.64 -16.72 -1.05
CA PRO A 155 -5.72 -17.38 -1.97
C PRO A 155 -4.55 -16.48 -2.42
N HIS A 156 -4.77 -15.18 -2.60
CA HIS A 156 -3.72 -14.23 -2.96
C HIS A 156 -2.74 -13.99 -1.81
N ILE A 157 -3.23 -14.00 -0.56
CA ILE A 157 -2.40 -13.87 0.65
C ILE A 157 -1.46 -15.06 0.80
N SER A 158 -1.91 -16.26 0.42
CA SER A 158 -1.08 -17.47 0.46
C SER A 158 0.15 -17.40 -0.45
N ALA A 159 0.16 -16.52 -1.46
CA ALA A 159 1.30 -16.31 -2.35
C ALA A 159 2.36 -15.36 -1.76
N LEU A 160 2.07 -14.67 -0.65
CA LEU A 160 2.98 -13.73 -0.03
C LEU A 160 4.16 -14.43 0.68
N PRO A 161 5.31 -13.75 0.82
CA PRO A 161 6.40 -14.16 1.71
C PRO A 161 5.92 -14.41 3.15
N SER A 162 6.59 -15.29 3.87
CA SER A 162 6.14 -15.81 5.18
C SER A 162 5.80 -14.72 6.21
N LEU A 163 6.62 -13.67 6.32
CA LEU A 163 6.39 -12.56 7.27
C LEU A 163 5.09 -11.81 6.96
N LEU A 164 4.91 -11.41 5.70
CA LEU A 164 3.75 -10.66 5.24
C LEU A 164 2.50 -11.53 5.22
N ARG A 165 2.64 -12.80 4.84
CA ARG A 165 1.59 -13.79 4.95
C ARG A 165 1.13 -13.92 6.39
N TYR A 166 2.02 -14.05 7.37
CA TYR A 166 1.62 -14.15 8.77
C TYR A 166 0.82 -12.92 9.23
N GLN A 167 1.28 -11.72 8.87
CA GLN A 167 0.60 -10.47 9.20
C GLN A 167 -0.77 -10.35 8.53
N LEU A 168 -0.88 -10.61 7.22
CA LEU A 168 -2.15 -10.55 6.48
C LEU A 168 -3.05 -11.78 6.70
N GLN A 169 -2.53 -12.92 7.12
CA GLN A 169 -3.34 -14.09 7.48
C GLN A 169 -4.08 -13.83 8.80
N SER A 170 -3.45 -13.12 9.75
CA SER A 170 -4.14 -12.64 10.95
C SER A 170 -5.31 -11.70 10.62
N ILE A 171 -5.26 -11.03 9.46
CA ILE A 171 -6.36 -10.23 8.90
C ILE A 171 -7.49 -11.10 8.33
N VAL A 172 -7.24 -12.34 7.90
CA VAL A 172 -8.31 -13.21 7.38
C VAL A 172 -8.97 -14.03 8.50
N ASP A 173 -8.18 -14.45 9.49
CA ASP A 173 -8.58 -15.47 10.47
C ASP A 173 -9.32 -14.91 11.71
N GLN A 174 -9.23 -13.60 11.97
CA GLN A 174 -9.94 -12.90 13.06
C GLN A 174 -11.28 -12.33 12.62
#